data_AF-J7RDE2-F1
#
_entry.id   AF-J7RDE2-F1
#
_cell.length_a   1.000
_cell.length_b   1.000
_cell.length_c   1.000
_cell.angle_alpha   90.00
_cell.angle_beta   90.00
_cell.angle_gamma   90.00
#
_symmetry.space_group_name_H-M   'P 1'
#
loop_
_entity.id
_entity.type
_entity.pdbx_description
1 polymer ?
#
loop_
_entity_poly.entity_id
_entity_poly.type
_entity_poly.pdbx_seq_one_letter_code
_entity_poly.pdbx_strand_id
1 'polypeptide(L)'
;MAVAKQSLALEDGTGAGAGGQEYTQDGSVDLRGNPVLRSKRGGWTACTFIVVYELFERMAYYGIAANLFIYLTEKMHQGTVEASNNVTNWSGTVFLTPLLGAYVADAYLGRYWTFVVGSAIYLMGMLLLTLSVSVGALKPPECVGKVCPPASALQVGIYFGGLYIIALGNGGTKPNISTIGADQFDDFDPREKSHKLSFFNWWMFTIFVGILFSSTVLVYLQDNVSWSIGYGIPTLGLVASIVIFLAGTPVYRP
;
A
#
# COMPACT_ATOMS: atom_id res chain seq x y z
N MET A 1 -18.93 27.01 -49.59
CA MET A 1 -19.54 27.67 -48.42
C MET A 1 -18.81 27.23 -47.15
N ALA A 2 -17.51 27.51 -47.14
CA ALA A 2 -16.58 27.42 -46.03
C ALA A 2 -15.74 28.71 -46.14
N VAL A 3 -15.25 29.23 -45.01
CA VAL A 3 -14.70 30.60 -44.81
C VAL A 3 -15.75 31.57 -44.26
N ALA A 4 -16.01 31.47 -42.95
CA ALA A 4 -16.47 32.58 -42.09
C ALA A 4 -16.31 32.18 -40.61
N LYS A 5 -15.12 31.72 -40.21
CA LYS A 5 -14.83 31.29 -38.83
C LYS A 5 -13.41 31.66 -38.43
N GLN A 6 -13.10 32.96 -38.40
CA GLN A 6 -11.91 33.51 -37.76
C GLN A 6 -11.99 35.03 -37.82
N SER A 7 -12.47 35.66 -36.75
CA SER A 7 -12.27 37.08 -36.37
C SER A 7 -13.37 37.43 -35.36
N LEU A 8 -13.07 37.30 -34.06
CA LEU A 8 -13.73 37.94 -32.90
C LEU A 8 -13.48 37.06 -31.66
N ALA A 9 -12.22 37.00 -31.24
CA ALA A 9 -11.84 36.46 -29.93
C ALA A 9 -10.48 37.03 -29.53
N LEU A 10 -10.36 38.36 -29.53
CA LEU A 10 -9.30 39.08 -28.82
C LEU A 10 -9.94 40.34 -28.24
N GLU A 11 -9.60 40.62 -26.98
CA GLU A 11 -10.03 41.74 -26.13
C GLU A 11 -11.40 41.57 -25.45
N ASP A 12 -11.42 41.03 -24.23
CA ASP A 12 -11.45 41.94 -23.09
C ASP A 12 -10.89 41.29 -21.81
N GLY A 13 -10.04 42.04 -21.12
CA GLY A 13 -9.36 41.63 -19.89
C GLY A 13 -10.03 42.18 -18.65
N THR A 14 -9.84 41.45 -17.55
CA THR A 14 -9.90 41.90 -16.15
C THR A 14 -11.25 42.32 -15.55
N GLY A 15 -11.72 41.50 -14.61
CA GLY A 15 -12.75 41.87 -13.64
C GLY A 15 -12.94 40.77 -12.59
N ALA A 16 -12.25 40.90 -11.46
CA ALA A 16 -12.32 39.97 -10.34
C ALA A 16 -13.71 39.94 -9.68
N GLY A 17 -14.16 38.75 -9.26
CA GLY A 17 -15.13 38.57 -8.18
C GLY A 17 -16.38 37.76 -8.51
N ALA A 18 -16.35 36.45 -8.25
CA ALA A 18 -17.45 35.65 -7.70
C ALA A 18 -16.97 34.19 -7.59
N GLY A 19 -17.30 33.49 -6.49
CA GLY A 19 -16.90 32.11 -6.23
C GLY A 19 -17.42 31.11 -7.27
N GLY A 20 -16.74 31.03 -8.42
CA GLY A 20 -16.99 30.04 -9.45
C GLY A 20 -16.51 28.68 -8.97
N GLN A 21 -17.41 27.70 -8.98
CA GLN A 21 -17.05 26.31 -8.79
C GLN A 21 -16.18 25.86 -9.97
N GLU A 22 -14.87 26.03 -9.85
CA GLU A 22 -13.91 25.62 -10.87
C GLU A 22 -13.82 24.08 -10.89
N TYR A 23 -14.16 23.53 -12.05
CA TYR A 23 -13.88 22.14 -12.40
C TYR A 23 -12.38 22.00 -12.69
N THR A 24 -11.83 20.80 -12.51
CA THR A 24 -10.42 20.53 -12.81
C THR A 24 -10.14 20.71 -14.31
N GLN A 25 -8.97 21.25 -14.66
CA GLN A 25 -8.64 21.58 -16.07
C GLN A 25 -8.08 20.39 -16.85
N ASP A 26 -7.77 19.31 -16.15
CA ASP A 26 -7.27 18.03 -16.65
C ASP A 26 -8.36 17.11 -17.25
N GLY A 27 -9.64 17.44 -17.06
CA GLY A 27 -10.77 16.61 -17.50
C GLY A 27 -11.08 15.42 -16.59
N SER A 28 -10.55 15.39 -15.37
CA SER A 28 -10.80 14.33 -14.39
C SER A 28 -12.29 14.16 -14.08
N VAL A 29 -12.75 12.90 -14.12
CA VAL A 29 -14.13 12.51 -13.82
C VAL A 29 -14.16 11.68 -12.54
N ASP A 30 -15.27 11.71 -11.81
CA ASP A 30 -15.45 10.83 -10.67
C ASP A 30 -15.68 9.37 -11.07
N LEU A 31 -15.71 8.46 -10.09
CA LEU A 31 -16.05 7.04 -10.27
C LEU A 31 -17.44 6.81 -10.91
N ARG A 32 -18.25 7.86 -11.10
CA ARG A 32 -19.57 7.84 -11.74
C ARG A 32 -19.58 8.60 -13.09
N GLY A 33 -18.44 9.07 -13.58
CA GLY A 33 -18.30 9.79 -14.86
C GLY A 33 -18.65 11.28 -14.84
N ASN A 34 -18.84 11.91 -13.68
CA ASN A 34 -19.13 13.33 -13.56
C ASN A 34 -17.85 14.16 -13.44
N PRO A 35 -17.78 15.37 -14.05
CA PRO A 35 -16.60 16.23 -13.95
C PRO A 35 -16.35 16.65 -12.50
N VAL A 36 -15.09 16.59 -12.08
CA VAL A 36 -14.69 16.80 -10.68
C VAL A 36 -14.62 18.30 -10.35
N LEU A 37 -15.33 18.72 -9.31
CA LEU A 37 -15.17 20.05 -8.71
C LEU A 37 -13.85 20.09 -7.93
N ARG A 38 -12.97 21.05 -8.26
CA ARG A 38 -11.66 21.21 -7.63
C ARG A 38 -11.74 21.39 -6.10
N SER A 39 -12.77 22.09 -5.63
CA SER A 39 -12.97 22.38 -4.20
C SER A 39 -13.57 21.24 -3.37
N LYS A 40 -14.16 20.22 -4.00
CA LYS A 40 -14.85 19.13 -3.31
C LYS A 40 -14.06 17.82 -3.23
N ARG A 41 -13.11 17.59 -4.13
CA ARG A 41 -12.34 16.34 -4.22
C ARG A 41 -10.86 16.61 -4.47
N GLY A 42 -10.01 15.69 -4.02
CA GLY A 42 -8.56 15.77 -4.13
C GLY A 42 -7.90 16.59 -3.04
N GLY A 43 -6.66 17.00 -3.31
CA GLY A 43 -5.85 17.78 -2.39
C GLY A 43 -5.40 17.01 -1.12
N TRP A 44 -4.98 17.77 -0.12
CA TRP A 44 -4.27 17.25 1.05
C TRP A 44 -5.09 16.28 1.93
N THR A 45 -6.41 16.42 1.96
CA THR A 45 -7.29 15.52 2.73
C THR A 45 -7.25 14.10 2.15
N ALA A 46 -7.37 13.97 0.83
CA ALA A 46 -7.21 12.69 0.14
C ALA A 46 -5.81 12.12 0.34
N CYS A 47 -4.77 12.94 0.15
CA CYS A 47 -3.38 12.53 0.32
C CYS A 47 -3.07 12.00 1.72
N THR A 48 -3.70 12.55 2.77
CA THR A 48 -3.48 12.10 4.15
C THR A 48 -3.92 10.65 4.33
N PHE A 49 -5.05 10.24 3.76
CA PHE A 49 -5.50 8.85 3.81
C PHE A 49 -4.54 7.90 3.09
N ILE A 50 -3.98 8.34 1.95
CA ILE A 50 -3.03 7.56 1.16
C ILE A 50 -1.69 7.41 1.91
N VAL A 51 -1.20 8.48 2.51
CA VAL A 51 0.02 8.49 3.34
C VAL A 51 -0.12 7.61 4.58
N VAL A 52 -1.28 7.61 5.23
CA VAL A 52 -1.56 6.72 6.37
C VAL A 52 -1.50 5.26 5.94
N TYR A 53 -2.08 4.90 4.79
CA TYR A 53 -1.95 3.54 4.26
C TYR A 53 -0.49 3.18 3.99
N GLU A 54 0.27 4.04 3.33
CA GLU A 54 1.68 3.77 3.00
C GLU A 54 2.53 3.52 4.26
N LEU A 55 2.31 4.29 5.32
CA LEU A 55 2.99 4.09 6.59
C LEU A 55 2.79 2.67 7.14
N PHE A 56 1.54 2.20 7.20
CA PHE A 56 1.21 0.89 7.76
C PHE A 56 1.61 -0.26 6.83
N GLU A 57 1.50 -0.09 5.51
CA GLU A 57 1.98 -1.06 4.53
C GLU A 57 3.50 -1.23 4.64
N ARG A 58 4.26 -0.12 4.70
CA ARG A 58 5.72 -0.18 4.87
C ARG A 58 6.11 -0.83 6.19
N MET A 59 5.39 -0.51 7.26
CA MET A 59 5.59 -1.13 8.56
C MET A 59 5.35 -2.65 8.51
N ALA A 60 4.30 -3.11 7.82
CA ALA A 60 3.99 -4.53 7.67
C ALA A 60 5.05 -5.26 6.83
N TYR A 61 5.39 -4.72 5.65
CA TYR A 61 6.37 -5.33 4.75
C TYR A 61 7.74 -5.46 5.39
N TYR A 62 8.28 -4.37 5.94
CA TYR A 62 9.59 -4.40 6.59
C TYR A 62 9.54 -5.18 7.91
N GLY A 63 8.38 -5.26 8.56
CA GLY A 63 8.23 -6.00 9.82
C GLY A 63 8.36 -7.50 9.60
N ILE A 64 7.94 -7.97 8.43
CA ILE A 64 8.18 -9.33 7.98
C ILE A 64 9.62 -9.45 7.46
N ALA A 65 10.00 -8.62 6.49
CA ALA A 65 11.26 -8.77 5.77
C ALA A 65 12.50 -8.70 6.67
N ALA A 66 12.50 -7.82 7.67
CA ALA A 66 13.66 -7.64 8.55
C ALA A 66 13.96 -8.88 9.41
N ASN A 67 12.92 -9.64 9.78
CA ASN A 67 13.04 -10.71 10.76
C ASN A 67 12.61 -12.10 10.25
N LEU A 68 12.23 -12.19 8.97
CA LEU A 68 11.78 -13.44 8.36
C LEU A 68 12.84 -14.54 8.43
N PHE A 69 14.12 -14.19 8.24
CA PHE A 69 15.22 -15.16 8.33
C PHE A 69 15.28 -15.83 9.72
N ILE A 70 15.21 -15.02 10.78
CA ILE A 70 15.25 -15.50 12.17
C ILE A 70 14.02 -16.37 12.46
N TYR A 71 12.84 -15.99 11.98
CA TYR A 71 11.65 -16.82 12.11
C TYR A 71 11.84 -18.20 11.45
N LEU A 72 12.38 -18.24 10.24
CA LEU A 72 12.57 -19.48 9.49
C LEU A 72 13.62 -20.40 10.14
N THR A 73 14.70 -19.84 10.67
CA THR A 73 15.77 -20.63 11.32
C THR A 73 15.41 -21.04 12.75
N GLU A 74 14.87 -20.13 13.55
CA GLU A 74 14.63 -20.37 14.98
C GLU A 74 13.28 -21.01 15.29
N LYS A 75 12.22 -20.69 14.53
CA LYS A 75 10.87 -21.22 14.78
C LYS A 75 10.46 -22.32 13.82
N MET A 76 10.82 -22.20 12.54
CA MET A 76 10.55 -23.24 11.55
C MET A 76 11.66 -24.28 11.46
N HIS A 77 12.79 -24.07 12.15
CA HIS A 77 13.94 -24.98 12.19
C HIS A 77 14.51 -25.34 10.81
N GLN A 78 14.43 -24.40 9.85
CA GLN A 78 15.06 -24.55 8.55
C GLN A 78 16.58 -24.38 8.66
N GLY A 79 17.31 -25.07 7.79
CA GLY A 79 18.75 -24.83 7.65
C GLY A 79 19.04 -23.42 7.12
N THR A 80 20.16 -22.82 7.52
CA THR A 80 20.57 -21.46 7.12
C THR A 80 20.53 -21.23 5.61
N VAL A 81 20.95 -22.21 4.81
CA VAL A 81 20.94 -22.14 3.34
C VAL A 81 19.51 -22.10 2.80
N GLU A 82 18.64 -22.98 3.31
CA GLU A 82 17.24 -23.05 2.89
C GLU A 82 16.47 -21.78 3.27
N ALA A 83 16.62 -21.32 4.51
CA ALA A 83 16.00 -20.08 5.00
C ALA A 83 16.45 -18.86 4.17
N SER A 84 17.73 -18.76 3.83
CA SER A 84 18.25 -17.65 3.00
C SER A 84 17.66 -17.65 1.60
N ASN A 85 17.54 -18.83 0.98
CA ASN A 85 16.90 -18.98 -0.32
C ASN A 85 15.42 -18.60 -0.26
N ASN A 86 14.69 -19.03 0.77
CA ASN A 86 13.28 -18.71 0.96
C ASN A 86 13.04 -17.21 1.14
N VAL A 87 13.86 -16.53 1.95
CA VAL A 87 13.79 -15.06 2.12
C VAL A 87 14.05 -14.34 0.80
N THR A 88 15.09 -14.76 0.06
CA THR A 88 15.46 -14.13 -1.21
C THR A 88 14.40 -14.37 -2.30
N ASN A 89 13.85 -15.59 -2.38
CA ASN A 89 12.79 -15.94 -3.31
C ASN A 89 11.51 -15.15 -3.03
N TRP A 90 11.12 -15.02 -1.76
CA TRP A 90 9.98 -14.21 -1.36
C TRP A 90 10.20 -12.74 -1.71
N SER A 91 11.33 -12.16 -1.33
CA SER A 91 11.69 -10.78 -1.67
C SER A 91 11.66 -10.53 -3.19
N GLY A 92 12.29 -11.42 -3.97
CA GLY A 92 12.25 -11.36 -5.44
C GLY A 92 10.84 -11.40 -6.00
N THR A 93 9.97 -12.24 -5.45
CA THR A 93 8.56 -12.32 -5.85
C THR A 93 7.81 -11.02 -5.54
N VAL A 94 8.05 -10.42 -4.36
CA VAL A 94 7.45 -9.13 -3.97
C VAL A 94 7.89 -7.99 -4.90
N PHE A 95 9.09 -8.05 -5.48
CA PHE A 95 9.57 -7.07 -6.45
C PHE A 95 9.10 -7.32 -7.90
N LEU A 96 8.77 -8.56 -8.26
CA LEU A 96 8.26 -8.90 -9.60
C LEU A 96 6.76 -8.70 -9.74
N THR A 97 5.99 -8.99 -8.68
CA THR A 97 4.52 -8.89 -8.68
C THR A 97 3.97 -7.50 -9.03
N PRO A 98 4.62 -6.35 -8.70
CA PRO A 98 4.18 -5.03 -9.15
C PRO A 98 4.15 -4.85 -10.66
N LEU A 99 4.98 -5.55 -11.43
CA LEU A 99 4.96 -5.49 -12.89
C LEU A 99 3.62 -6.01 -13.43
N LEU A 100 3.13 -7.11 -12.86
CA LEU A 100 1.84 -7.69 -13.21
C LEU A 100 0.69 -6.79 -12.73
N GLY A 101 0.79 -6.26 -11.51
CA GLY A 101 -0.23 -5.38 -10.95
C GLY A 101 -0.37 -4.06 -11.72
N ALA A 102 0.73 -3.47 -12.19
CA ALA A 102 0.72 -2.28 -13.03
C ALA A 102 0.06 -2.57 -14.39
N TYR A 103 0.42 -3.68 -15.04
CA TYR A 103 -0.21 -4.08 -16.30
C TYR A 103 -1.73 -4.26 -16.15
N VAL A 104 -2.17 -4.91 -15.08
CA VAL A 104 -3.61 -5.12 -14.81
C VAL A 104 -4.34 -3.80 -14.53
N ALA A 105 -3.69 -2.89 -13.80
CA ALA A 105 -4.24 -1.56 -13.51
C ALA A 105 -4.43 -0.72 -14.78
N ASP A 106 -3.43 -0.70 -15.65
CA ASP A 106 -3.46 0.14 -16.86
C ASP A 106 -4.32 -0.47 -17.98
N ALA A 107 -4.43 -1.79 -18.06
CA ALA A 107 -5.12 -2.46 -19.18
C ALA A 107 -6.60 -2.80 -18.92
N TYR A 108 -7.01 -3.06 -17.66
CA TYR A 108 -8.34 -3.65 -17.39
C TYR A 108 -9.13 -2.97 -16.26
N LEU A 109 -8.57 -2.92 -15.06
CA LEU A 109 -9.33 -2.61 -13.84
C LEU A 109 -9.30 -1.13 -13.43
N GLY A 110 -8.31 -0.37 -13.92
CA GLY A 110 -8.02 0.96 -13.42
C GLY A 110 -7.23 0.92 -12.10
N ARG A 111 -6.55 2.04 -11.80
CA ARG A 111 -5.62 2.15 -10.66
C ARG A 111 -6.33 1.97 -9.32
N TYR A 112 -7.47 2.63 -9.12
CA TYR A 112 -8.23 2.58 -7.87
C TYR A 112 -8.71 1.16 -7.54
N TRP A 113 -9.39 0.47 -8.48
CA TRP A 113 -9.89 -0.89 -8.22
C TRP A 113 -8.77 -1.91 -8.06
N THR A 114 -7.68 -1.77 -8.83
CA THR A 114 -6.51 -2.65 -8.67
C THR A 114 -5.87 -2.48 -7.30
N PHE A 115 -5.81 -1.25 -6.78
CA PHE A 115 -5.35 -0.98 -5.43
C PHE A 115 -6.29 -1.58 -4.37
N VAL A 116 -7.61 -1.42 -4.50
CA VAL A 116 -8.59 -1.97 -3.53
C VAL A 116 -8.53 -3.50 -3.48
N VAL A 117 -8.48 -4.16 -4.64
CA VAL A 117 -8.34 -5.62 -4.71
C VAL A 117 -6.98 -6.07 -4.17
N GLY A 118 -5.89 -5.39 -4.55
CA GLY A 118 -4.55 -5.68 -4.06
C GLY A 118 -4.41 -5.54 -2.55
N SER A 119 -4.98 -4.48 -1.96
CA SER A 119 -4.95 -4.25 -0.51
C SER A 119 -5.79 -5.27 0.26
N ALA A 120 -6.92 -5.72 -0.29
CA ALA A 120 -7.70 -6.81 0.29
C ALA A 120 -6.93 -8.15 0.27
N ILE A 121 -6.24 -8.46 -0.83
CA ILE A 121 -5.37 -9.65 -0.94
C ILE A 121 -4.21 -9.54 0.07
N TYR A 122 -3.56 -8.38 0.15
CA TYR A 122 -2.48 -8.14 1.12
C TYR A 122 -2.97 -8.37 2.55
N LEU A 123 -4.13 -7.80 2.91
CA LEU A 123 -4.71 -7.97 4.24
C LEU A 123 -5.01 -9.43 4.55
N MET A 124 -5.56 -10.19 3.59
CA MET A 124 -5.80 -11.62 3.75
C MET A 124 -4.50 -12.38 4.06
N GLY A 125 -3.41 -12.05 3.35
CA GLY A 125 -2.10 -12.62 3.60
C GLY A 125 -1.55 -12.26 4.99
N MET A 126 -1.68 -11.01 5.42
CA MET A 126 -1.27 -10.55 6.76
C MET A 126 -2.07 -11.22 7.89
N LEU A 127 -3.39 -11.37 7.71
CA LEU A 127 -4.25 -12.08 8.65
C LEU A 127 -3.85 -13.55 8.75
N LEU A 128 -3.62 -14.21 7.61
CA LEU A 128 -3.18 -15.60 7.60
C LEU A 128 -1.82 -15.79 8.29
N LEU A 129 -0.87 -14.89 8.03
CA LEU A 129 0.44 -14.90 8.67
C LEU A 129 0.31 -14.69 10.19
N THR A 130 -0.48 -13.72 10.63
CA THR A 130 -0.73 -13.43 12.05
C THR A 130 -1.42 -14.59 12.74
N LEU A 131 -2.41 -15.23 12.10
CA LEU A 131 -3.09 -16.41 12.63
C LEU A 131 -2.13 -17.59 12.74
N SER A 132 -1.23 -17.78 11.76
CA SER A 132 -0.27 -18.88 11.77
C SER A 132 0.70 -18.82 12.96
N VAL A 133 1.05 -17.61 13.42
CA VAL A 133 1.92 -17.41 14.60
C VAL A 133 1.17 -17.29 15.92
N SER A 134 -0.16 -17.08 15.89
CA SER A 134 -0.98 -16.82 17.09
C SER A 134 -1.81 -18.02 17.54
N VAL A 135 -2.25 -18.87 16.61
CA VAL A 135 -3.08 -20.03 16.93
C VAL A 135 -2.17 -21.20 17.32
N GLY A 136 -2.32 -21.71 18.54
CA GLY A 136 -1.47 -22.81 19.05
C GLY A 136 -1.46 -24.07 18.18
N ALA A 137 -2.54 -24.35 17.44
CA ALA A 137 -2.60 -25.47 16.49
C ALA A 137 -1.79 -25.24 15.20
N LEU A 138 -1.57 -23.98 14.81
CA LEU A 138 -0.82 -23.59 13.61
C LEU A 138 0.63 -23.19 13.90
N LYS A 139 0.93 -22.90 15.17
CA LYS A 139 2.28 -22.58 15.65
C LYS A 139 3.16 -23.83 15.58
N PRO A 140 4.42 -23.70 15.12
CA PRO A 140 5.40 -24.77 15.25
C PRO A 140 5.51 -25.23 16.71
N PRO A 141 5.57 -26.55 16.98
CA PRO A 141 5.73 -27.07 18.33
C PRO A 141 7.01 -26.50 18.98
N GLU A 142 6.90 -26.08 20.23
CA GLU A 142 8.05 -25.57 20.97
C GLU A 142 9.07 -26.69 21.24
N CYS A 143 10.36 -26.35 21.21
CA CYS A 143 11.42 -27.32 21.47
C CYS A 143 11.28 -27.89 22.89
N VAL A 144 11.31 -29.21 23.01
CA VAL A 144 11.34 -29.90 24.30
C VAL A 144 12.80 -30.19 24.65
N GLY A 145 13.41 -29.31 25.43
CA GLY A 145 14.85 -29.39 25.77
C GLY A 145 15.75 -29.11 24.56
N LYS A 146 16.58 -30.07 24.15
CA LYS A 146 17.48 -29.94 22.96
C LYS A 146 16.86 -30.46 21.67
N VAL A 147 15.67 -31.06 21.72
CA VAL A 147 15.01 -31.65 20.55
C VAL A 147 13.92 -30.69 20.09
N CYS A 148 14.12 -30.13 18.91
CA CYS A 148 13.17 -29.28 18.22
C CYS A 148 12.51 -30.09 17.11
N PRO A 149 11.25 -30.55 17.27
CA PRO A 149 10.54 -31.22 16.19
C PRO A 149 10.33 -30.24 15.02
N PRO A 150 10.54 -30.67 13.77
CA PRO A 150 10.33 -29.81 12.61
C PRO A 150 8.85 -29.42 12.51
N ALA A 151 8.58 -28.22 11.98
CA ALA A 151 7.22 -27.76 11.73
C ALA A 151 6.49 -28.73 10.79
N SER A 152 5.20 -28.93 11.04
CA SER A 152 4.37 -29.78 10.16
C SER A 152 4.27 -29.17 8.77
N ALA A 153 4.21 -30.00 7.73
CA ALA A 153 4.05 -29.54 6.34
C ALA A 153 2.85 -28.60 6.16
N LEU A 154 1.78 -28.80 6.95
CA LEU A 154 0.61 -27.91 6.95
C LEU A 154 0.94 -26.52 7.52
N GLN A 155 1.71 -26.44 8.60
CA GLN A 155 2.10 -25.19 9.25
C GLN A 155 3.02 -24.37 8.35
N VAL A 156 4.00 -25.04 7.74
CA VAL A 156 4.89 -24.46 6.73
C VAL A 156 4.08 -23.98 5.53
N GLY A 157 3.17 -24.81 5.00
CA GLY A 157 2.32 -24.46 3.87
C GLY A 157 1.43 -23.24 4.12
N ILE A 158 0.82 -23.13 5.32
CA ILE A 158 0.00 -21.97 5.70
C ILE A 158 0.85 -20.71 5.82
N TYR A 159 2.03 -20.79 6.45
CA TYR A 159 2.92 -19.65 6.62
C TYR A 159 3.44 -19.12 5.27
N PHE A 160 3.97 -20.00 4.42
CA PHE A 160 4.40 -19.63 3.07
C PHE A 160 3.25 -19.20 2.18
N GLY A 161 2.07 -19.82 2.31
CA GLY A 161 0.85 -19.37 1.65
C GLY A 161 0.54 -17.93 2.00
N GLY A 162 0.60 -17.55 3.28
CA GLY A 162 0.46 -16.17 3.74
C GLY A 162 1.49 -15.24 3.11
N LEU A 163 2.78 -15.61 3.14
CA LEU A 163 3.86 -14.81 2.55
C LEU A 163 3.66 -14.53 1.05
N TYR A 164 3.29 -15.55 0.27
CA TYR A 164 3.08 -15.40 -1.17
C TYR A 164 1.77 -14.66 -1.50
N ILE A 165 0.73 -14.79 -0.67
CA ILE A 165 -0.47 -13.96 -0.79
C ILE A 165 -0.13 -12.47 -0.53
N ILE A 166 0.70 -12.18 0.48
CA ILE A 166 1.20 -10.82 0.73
C ILE A 166 1.98 -10.31 -0.49
N ALA A 167 2.85 -11.14 -1.08
CA ALA A 167 3.61 -10.76 -2.27
C ALA A 167 2.67 -10.39 -3.44
N LEU A 168 1.64 -11.19 -3.70
CA LEU A 168 0.63 -10.88 -4.71
C LEU A 168 -0.14 -9.60 -4.41
N GLY A 169 -0.58 -9.39 -3.16
CA GLY A 169 -1.27 -8.19 -2.73
C GLY A 169 -0.40 -6.93 -2.89
N ASN A 170 0.89 -7.03 -2.54
CA ASN A 170 1.85 -5.94 -2.73
C ASN A 170 2.01 -5.56 -4.20
N GLY A 171 1.89 -6.53 -5.11
CA GLY A 171 1.88 -6.27 -6.55
C GLY A 171 0.76 -5.34 -7.00
N GLY A 172 -0.44 -5.46 -6.40
CA GLY A 172 -1.59 -4.61 -6.74
C GLY A 172 -1.56 -3.23 -6.08
N THR A 173 -0.92 -3.10 -4.91
CA THR A 173 -0.93 -1.85 -4.13
C THR A 173 0.23 -0.93 -4.52
N LYS A 174 1.44 -1.47 -4.57
CA LYS A 174 2.70 -0.71 -4.71
C LYS A 174 2.81 0.15 -5.96
N PRO A 175 2.44 -0.30 -7.17
CA PRO A 175 2.56 0.54 -8.36
C PRO A 175 1.46 1.61 -8.44
N ASN A 176 0.34 1.41 -7.74
CA ASN A 176 -0.85 2.23 -7.88
C ASN A 176 -0.99 3.32 -6.81
N ILE A 177 -0.41 3.13 -5.62
CA ILE A 177 -0.69 4.06 -4.53
C ILE A 177 -0.05 5.45 -4.71
N SER A 178 1.18 5.50 -5.24
CA SER A 178 1.88 6.76 -5.49
C SER A 178 1.27 7.53 -6.66
N THR A 179 0.77 6.81 -7.68
CA THR A 179 0.06 7.39 -8.81
C THR A 179 -1.31 7.92 -8.39
N ILE A 180 -2.10 7.14 -7.63
CA ILE A 180 -3.35 7.63 -7.02
C ILE A 180 -3.11 8.89 -6.18
N GLY A 181 -2.02 8.94 -5.40
CA GLY A 181 -1.64 10.12 -4.63
C GLY A 181 -1.28 11.33 -5.49
N ALA A 182 -0.57 11.11 -6.59
CA ALA A 182 -0.23 12.15 -7.56
C ALA A 182 -1.45 12.69 -8.30
N ASP A 183 -2.42 11.82 -8.61
CA ASP A 183 -3.67 12.14 -9.31
C ASP A 183 -4.61 13.03 -8.46
N GLN A 184 -4.30 13.24 -7.18
CA GLN A 184 -5.07 14.17 -6.32
C GLN A 184 -4.79 15.65 -6.57
N PHE A 185 -3.81 15.98 -7.41
CA PHE A 185 -3.38 17.35 -7.71
C PHE A 185 -3.44 17.63 -9.21
N ASP A 186 -4.02 18.76 -9.58
CA ASP A 186 -4.10 19.26 -10.96
C ASP A 186 -2.75 19.88 -11.38
N ASP A 187 -2.14 19.37 -12.44
CA ASP A 187 -0.85 19.83 -12.96
C ASP A 187 -0.93 21.20 -13.67
N PHE A 188 -2.14 21.65 -14.05
CA PHE A 188 -2.38 22.93 -14.70
C PHE A 188 -2.52 24.10 -13.72
N ASP A 189 -2.71 23.83 -12.42
CA ASP A 189 -2.71 24.85 -11.38
C ASP A 189 -1.33 24.95 -10.69
N PRO A 190 -0.66 26.12 -10.72
CA PRO A 190 0.66 26.30 -10.10
C PRO A 190 0.70 26.01 -8.59
N ARG A 191 -0.40 26.20 -7.86
CA ARG A 191 -0.47 25.94 -6.40
C ARG A 191 -0.62 24.44 -6.14
N GLU A 192 -1.52 23.75 -6.84
CA GLU A 192 -1.68 22.29 -6.70
C GLU A 192 -0.40 21.55 -7.14
N LYS A 193 0.29 22.02 -8.18
CA LYS A 193 1.60 21.50 -8.59
C LYS A 193 2.67 21.62 -7.50
N SER A 194 2.71 22.74 -6.77
CA SER A 194 3.62 22.89 -5.62
C SER A 194 3.25 21.94 -4.48
N HIS A 195 1.96 21.78 -4.20
CA HIS A 195 1.48 20.84 -3.19
C HIS A 195 1.78 19.37 -3.53
N LYS A 196 1.74 18.99 -4.80
CA LYS A 196 2.14 17.66 -5.29
C LYS A 196 3.59 17.32 -4.93
N LEU A 197 4.51 18.28 -5.06
CA LEU A 197 5.91 18.09 -4.66
C LEU A 197 6.04 17.91 -3.14
N SER A 198 5.33 18.75 -2.36
CA SER A 198 5.28 18.60 -0.90
C SER A 198 4.67 17.27 -0.47
N PHE A 199 3.68 16.75 -1.20
CA PHE A 199 3.11 15.42 -0.96
C PHE A 199 4.18 14.34 -1.07
N PHE A 200 4.99 14.34 -2.13
CA PHE A 200 6.07 13.36 -2.28
C PHE A 200 7.14 13.46 -1.17
N ASN A 201 7.40 14.66 -0.64
CA ASN A 201 8.28 14.81 0.52
C ASN A 201 7.67 14.15 1.77
N TRP A 202 6.40 14.39 2.06
CA TRP A 202 5.69 13.76 3.19
C TRP A 202 5.55 12.24 3.01
N TRP A 203 5.27 11.80 1.78
CA TRP A 203 5.23 10.40 1.39
C TRP A 203 6.54 9.68 1.76
N MET A 204 7.68 10.21 1.29
CA MET A 204 9.00 9.67 1.62
C MET A 204 9.28 9.69 3.12
N PHE A 205 8.93 10.78 3.80
CA PHE A 205 9.08 10.87 5.26
C PHE A 205 8.33 9.73 5.97
N THR A 206 7.07 9.47 5.60
CA THR A 206 6.29 8.38 6.22
C THR A 206 6.83 6.98 5.91
N ILE A 207 7.37 6.76 4.71
CA ILE A 207 8.06 5.51 4.37
C ILE A 207 9.22 5.27 5.34
N PHE A 208 10.09 6.27 5.53
CA PHE A 208 11.24 6.12 6.42
C PHE A 208 10.85 5.94 7.88
N VAL A 209 9.81 6.64 8.35
CA VAL A 209 9.27 6.43 9.70
C VAL A 209 8.73 5.00 9.87
N GLY A 210 7.99 4.48 8.87
CA GLY A 210 7.48 3.11 8.89
C GLY A 210 8.61 2.07 8.93
N ILE A 211 9.66 2.26 8.13
CA ILE A 211 10.86 1.41 8.12
C ILE A 211 11.57 1.46 9.48
N LEU A 212 11.79 2.66 10.03
CA LEU A 212 12.46 2.84 11.31
C LEU A 212 11.70 2.13 12.43
N PHE A 213 10.40 2.35 12.52
CA PHE A 213 9.54 1.73 13.54
C PHE A 213 9.53 0.21 13.41
N SER A 214 9.40 -0.28 12.18
CA SER A 214 9.43 -1.71 11.88
C SER A 214 10.74 -2.36 12.30
N SER A 215 11.87 -1.84 11.82
CA SER A 215 13.20 -2.45 12.05
C SER A 215 13.70 -2.31 13.49
N THR A 216 13.04 -1.51 14.32
CA THR A 216 13.39 -1.31 15.73
C THR A 216 12.34 -1.92 16.65
N VAL A 217 11.16 -1.32 16.72
CA VAL A 217 10.09 -1.68 17.65
C VAL A 217 9.49 -3.04 17.29
N LEU A 218 9.13 -3.27 16.03
CA LEU A 218 8.50 -4.56 15.66
C LEU A 218 9.49 -5.72 15.76
N VAL A 219 10.72 -5.56 15.30
CA VAL A 219 11.78 -6.58 15.46
C VAL A 219 11.99 -6.89 16.94
N TYR A 220 12.10 -5.87 17.79
CA TYR A 220 12.22 -6.06 19.24
C TYR A 220 11.05 -6.86 19.82
N LEU A 221 9.82 -6.52 19.44
CA LEU A 221 8.61 -7.23 19.90
C LEU A 221 8.56 -8.68 19.42
N GLN A 222 8.99 -8.94 18.18
CA GLN A 222 9.03 -10.29 17.61
C GLN A 222 10.04 -11.18 18.34
N ASP A 223 11.24 -10.65 18.60
CA ASP A 223 12.34 -11.42 19.20
C ASP A 223 12.18 -11.60 20.71
N ASN A 224 11.75 -10.57 21.42
CA ASN A 224 11.78 -10.54 22.90
C ASN A 224 10.42 -10.77 23.56
N VAL A 225 9.30 -10.53 22.86
CA VAL A 225 7.96 -10.60 23.45
C VAL A 225 7.14 -11.72 22.83
N SER A 226 6.73 -11.57 21.57
CA SER A 226 5.98 -12.58 20.82
C SER A 226 5.82 -12.19 19.36
N TRP A 227 6.00 -13.17 18.47
CA TRP A 227 5.68 -13.08 17.05
C TRP A 227 4.20 -12.72 16.78
N SER A 228 3.28 -13.15 17.65
CA SER A 228 1.85 -12.80 17.55
C SER A 228 1.62 -11.31 17.65
N ILE A 229 2.30 -10.64 18.59
CA ILE A 229 2.18 -9.18 18.77
C ILE A 229 2.92 -8.46 17.65
N GLY A 230 4.11 -8.97 17.29
CA GLY A 230 4.94 -8.44 16.22
C GLY A 230 4.27 -8.38 14.86
N TYR A 231 3.46 -9.38 14.50
CA TYR A 231 2.65 -9.35 13.27
C TYR A 231 1.23 -8.80 13.48
N GLY A 232 0.69 -8.90 14.70
CA GLY A 232 -0.64 -8.37 15.04
C GLY A 232 -0.75 -6.85 14.94
N ILE A 233 0.25 -6.11 15.44
CA ILE A 233 0.28 -4.63 15.37
C ILE A 233 0.19 -4.11 13.94
N PRO A 234 1.10 -4.51 13.01
CA PRO A 234 1.01 -4.04 11.62
C PRO A 234 -0.26 -4.54 10.93
N THR A 235 -0.77 -5.72 11.27
CA THR A 235 -2.04 -6.23 10.70
C THR A 235 -3.24 -5.36 11.11
N LEU A 236 -3.37 -5.01 12.38
CA LEU A 236 -4.44 -4.11 12.85
C LEU A 236 -4.30 -2.71 12.25
N GLY A 237 -3.06 -2.21 12.17
CA GLY A 237 -2.76 -0.94 11.50
C GLY A 237 -3.17 -0.95 10.03
N LEU A 238 -2.91 -2.05 9.32
CA LEU A 238 -3.31 -2.22 7.92
C LEU A 238 -4.83 -2.32 7.75
N VAL A 239 -5.54 -3.00 8.66
CA VAL A 239 -7.02 -3.01 8.66
C VAL A 239 -7.55 -1.58 8.80
N ALA A 240 -7.03 -0.84 9.79
CA ALA A 240 -7.46 0.53 10.04
C ALA A 240 -7.16 1.44 8.82
N SER A 241 -5.99 1.29 8.20
CA SER A 241 -5.59 2.10 7.07
C SER A 241 -6.40 1.82 5.81
N ILE A 242 -6.76 0.56 5.55
CA ILE A 242 -7.67 0.18 4.46
C ILE A 242 -9.06 0.77 4.69
N VAL A 243 -9.59 0.71 5.91
CA VAL A 243 -10.89 1.31 6.24
C VAL A 243 -10.86 2.82 6.04
N ILE A 244 -9.79 3.49 6.46
CA ILE A 244 -9.60 4.94 6.26
C ILE A 244 -9.52 5.26 4.76
N PHE A 245 -8.77 4.48 3.97
CA PHE A 245 -8.68 4.65 2.53
C PHE A 245 -10.06 4.49 1.87
N LEU A 246 -10.80 3.43 2.19
CA LEU A 246 -12.14 3.21 1.64
C LEU A 246 -13.15 4.28 2.08
N ALA A 247 -13.05 4.80 3.30
CA ALA A 247 -13.85 5.94 3.76
C ALA A 247 -13.51 7.24 3.00
N GLY A 248 -12.28 7.37 2.50
CA GLY A 248 -11.81 8.47 1.66
C GLY A 248 -12.29 8.44 0.20
N THR A 249 -12.89 7.35 -0.26
CA THR A 249 -13.40 7.18 -1.64
C THR A 249 -14.20 8.36 -2.22
N PRO A 250 -15.16 8.98 -1.52
CA PRO A 250 -15.90 10.13 -2.07
C PRO A 250 -15.03 11.39 -2.25
N VAL A 251 -13.87 11.44 -1.59
CA VAL A 251 -12.92 12.56 -1.62
C VAL A 251 -11.87 12.39 -2.72
N TYR A 252 -11.58 11.16 -3.17
CA TYR A 252 -10.56 10.92 -4.19
C TYR A 252 -10.95 11.45 -5.57
N ARG A 253 -9.95 11.97 -6.29
CA ARG A 253 -9.93 12.13 -7.75
C ARG A 253 -9.40 10.82 -8.36
N PRO A 254 -10.25 10.01 -9.01
CA PRO A 254 -9.86 8.71 -9.54
C PRO A 254 -9.17 8.80 -10.91
#